data_AF-A0A3D4EHX0-F1
#
_entry.id   AF-A0A3D4EHX0-F1
#
_cell.length_a   1.000
_cell.length_b   1.000
_cell.length_c   1.000
_cell.angle_alpha   90.00
_cell.angle_beta   90.00
_cell.angle_gamma   90.00
#
_symmetry.space_group_name_H-M   'P 1'
#
loop_
_entity.id
_entity.type
_entity.pdbx_description
1 polymer ?
#
loop_
_entity_poly.entity_id
_entity_poly.type
_entity_poly.pdbx_seq_one_letter_code
_entity_poly.pdbx_strand_id
1 'polypeptide(L)'
;MKLSYYAVFQYDSDGICISFPDVPPALTCADNEPDGMKYAEEALELALHGMPVDEVPQASSAGQIAVSENQKLFLITAQLEERNGKLFGKNVVEL
;
A
#
# COMPACT_ATOMS: atom_id res chain seq x y z
N MET A 1 1.69 -4.84 -14.55
CA MET A 1 2.79 -4.18 -13.80
C MET A 1 2.74 -4.63 -12.35
N LYS A 2 3.90 -4.80 -11.72
CA LYS A 2 4.01 -5.06 -10.27
C LYS A 2 4.69 -3.86 -9.65
N LEU A 3 4.02 -3.19 -8.71
CA LEU A 3 4.56 -2.06 -7.98
C LEU A 3 4.63 -2.42 -6.51
N SER A 4 5.77 -2.18 -5.88
CA SER A 4 6.01 -2.55 -4.48
C SER A 4 6.37 -1.33 -3.65
N TYR A 5 5.68 -1.17 -2.53
CA TYR A 5 5.91 -0.08 -1.57
C TYR A 5 5.98 -0.66 -0.16
N TYR A 6 6.79 -0.02 0.68
CA TYR A 6 6.83 -0.39 2.10
C TYR A 6 5.63 0.20 2.82
N ALA A 7 4.88 -0.67 3.49
CA ALA A 7 3.86 -0.31 4.47
C ALA A 7 4.48 -0.29 5.86
N VAL A 8 4.10 0.69 6.66
CA VAL A 8 4.37 0.75 8.10
C VAL A 8 3.16 0.18 8.81
N PHE A 9 3.34 -0.94 9.49
CA PHE A 9 2.36 -1.55 10.38
C PHE A 9 2.64 -1.05 11.78
N GLN A 10 1.76 -0.20 12.30
CA GLN A 10 1.81 0.31 13.67
C GLN A 10 0.90 -0.54 14.55
N TYR A 11 1.48 -1.15 15.58
CA TYR A 11 0.77 -2.00 16.52
C TYR A 11 0.35 -1.16 17.72
N ASP A 12 -0.96 -1.00 17.87
CA ASP A 12 -1.60 -0.27 18.96
C ASP A 12 -2.47 -1.23 19.80
N SER A 13 -3.06 -0.74 20.89
CA SER A 13 -3.82 -1.59 21.82
C SER A 13 -5.13 -2.14 21.25
N ASP A 14 -5.65 -1.52 20.19
CA ASP A 14 -6.95 -1.79 19.56
C ASP A 14 -6.82 -2.32 18.13
N GLY A 15 -5.61 -2.62 17.67
CA GLY A 15 -5.37 -3.22 16.36
C GLY A 15 -4.07 -2.74 15.70
N ILE A 16 -4.05 -2.82 14.38
CA ILE A 16 -2.91 -2.44 13.55
C ILE A 16 -3.34 -1.34 12.59
N CYS A 17 -2.72 -0.16 12.68
CA CYS A 17 -2.85 0.89 11.68
C CYS A 17 -1.78 0.70 10.60
N ILE A 18 -2.19 0.76 9.32
CA ILE A 18 -1.30 0.48 8.19
C ILE A 18 -1.29 1.69 7.26
N SER A 19 -0.10 2.19 6.98
CA SER A 19 0.11 3.36 6.12
C SER A 19 1.30 3.17 5.18
N PHE A 20 1.28 3.89 4.07
CA PHE A 20 2.35 3.89 3.07
C PHE A 20 2.96 5.30 2.98
N PRO A 21 4.22 5.50 3.40
CA PRO A 21 4.85 6.82 3.34
C PRO A 21 4.89 7.42 1.92
N ASP A 22 5.13 6.57 0.91
CA ASP A 22 5.21 7.00 -0.49
C ASP A 22 3.84 7.02 -1.20
N VAL A 23 2.81 6.42 -0.61
CA VAL A 23 1.44 6.39 -1.14
C VAL A 23 0.45 6.80 -0.03
N PRO A 24 0.47 8.07 0.43
CA PRO A 24 -0.33 8.50 1.58
C PRO A 24 -1.85 8.20 1.52
N PRO A 25 -2.51 8.16 0.34
CA PRO A 25 -3.92 7.77 0.26
C PRO A 25 -4.19 6.30 0.59
N ALA A 26 -3.18 5.42 0.50
CA ALA A 26 -3.31 4.01 0.85
C ALA A 26 -3.26 3.87 2.38
N LEU A 27 -4.43 3.85 3.02
CA LEU A 27 -4.58 3.72 4.45
C LEU A 27 -5.57 2.60 4.76
N THR A 28 -5.24 1.77 5.75
CA THR A 28 -6.13 0.71 6.21
C THR A 28 -5.80 0.31 7.65
N CYS A 29 -6.60 -0.57 8.23
CA CYS A 29 -6.38 -1.11 9.56
C CYS A 29 -6.84 -2.57 9.63
N ALA A 30 -6.29 -3.34 10.56
CA ALA A 30 -6.66 -4.72 10.77
C ALA A 30 -6.50 -5.15 12.24
N ASP A 31 -7.21 -6.19 12.65
CA ASP A 31 -7.08 -6.76 14.00
C ASP A 31 -5.84 -7.67 14.13
N ASN A 32 -5.30 -8.16 13.01
CA ASN A 32 -4.18 -9.09 12.98
C ASN A 32 -3.32 -8.91 11.71
N GLU A 33 -2.06 -9.37 11.76
CA GLU A 33 -1.10 -9.23 10.65
C GLU A 33 -1.57 -9.90 9.34
N PRO A 34 -2.10 -11.15 9.33
CA PRO A 34 -2.61 -11.77 8.10
C PRO A 34 -3.67 -10.93 7.37
N ASP A 35 -4.68 -10.44 8.09
CA ASP A 35 -5.68 -9.56 7.51
C ASP A 35 -5.07 -8.22 7.10
N GLY A 36 -4.14 -7.69 7.90
CA GLY A 36 -3.40 -6.48 7.59
C GLY A 36 -2.62 -6.56 6.28
N MET A 37 -1.95 -7.68 6.01
CA MET A 37 -1.23 -7.90 4.74
C MET A 37 -2.18 -7.88 3.55
N LYS A 38 -3.33 -8.54 3.68
CA LYS A 38 -4.36 -8.56 2.65
C LYS A 38 -4.94 -7.16 2.41
N TYR A 39 -5.35 -6.48 3.46
CA TYR A 39 -5.98 -5.16 3.35
C TYR A 39 -4.99 -4.10 2.86
N ALA A 40 -3.69 -4.23 3.19
CA ALA A 40 -2.66 -3.36 2.67
C ALA A 40 -2.48 -3.50 1.16
N GLU A 41 -2.55 -4.74 0.63
CA GLU A 41 -2.53 -4.99 -0.82
C GLU A 41 -3.74 -4.35 -1.50
N GLU A 42 -4.95 -4.58 -0.97
CA GLU A 42 -6.20 -4.01 -1.49
C GLU A 42 -6.20 -2.47 -1.46
N ALA A 43 -5.75 -1.87 -0.35
CA ALA A 43 -5.67 -0.42 -0.19
C ALA A 43 -4.63 0.21 -1.13
N LEU A 44 -3.48 -0.43 -1.32
CA LEU A 44 -2.46 0.03 -2.26
C LEU A 44 -2.95 -0.08 -3.72
N GLU A 45 -3.60 -1.19 -4.08
CA GLU A 45 -4.19 -1.39 -5.40
C GLU A 45 -5.25 -0.32 -5.69
N LEU A 46 -6.13 -0.05 -4.73
CA LEU A 46 -7.16 1.00 -4.84
C LEU A 46 -6.56 2.40 -4.97
N ALA A 47 -5.54 2.73 -4.17
CA ALA A 47 -4.91 4.05 -4.19
C ALA A 47 -4.18 4.35 -5.51
N LEU A 48 -3.63 3.32 -6.17
CA LEU A 48 -2.96 3.45 -7.46
C LEU A 48 -3.92 3.32 -8.65
N HIS A 49 -5.15 2.84 -8.44
CA HIS A 49 -6.13 2.69 -9.49
C HIS A 49 -6.53 4.05 -10.08
N GLY A 50 -6.54 4.15 -11.41
CA GLY A 50 -6.80 5.35 -12.17
C GLY A 50 -5.63 6.33 -12.27
N MET A 51 -4.52 6.08 -11.56
CA MET A 51 -3.34 6.96 -11.55
C MET A 51 -2.62 6.93 -12.90
N PRO A 52 -2.24 8.08 -13.47
CA PRO A 52 -1.36 8.15 -14.64
C PRO A 52 -0.01 7.48 -14.35
N VAL A 53 0.53 6.73 -15.32
CA VAL A 53 1.78 5.97 -15.15
C VAL A 53 2.98 6.88 -14.85
N ASP A 54 2.97 8.11 -15.37
CA ASP A 54 4.01 9.14 -15.15
C ASP A 54 3.89 9.87 -13.81
N GLU A 55 2.79 9.69 -13.08
CA GLU A 55 2.56 10.26 -11.75
C GLU A 55 2.78 9.23 -10.62
N VAL A 56 3.09 7.98 -10.96
CA VAL A 56 3.33 6.91 -9.99
C VAL A 56 4.48 7.29 -9.05
N PRO A 57 4.27 7.29 -7.71
CA PRO A 57 5.28 7.74 -6.78
C PRO A 57 6.48 6.79 -6.76
N GLN A 58 7.68 7.32 -6.56
CA GLN A 58 8.88 6.50 -6.43
C GLN A 58 8.89 5.80 -5.07
N ALA A 59 9.12 4.50 -5.03
CA ALA A 59 9.23 3.75 -3.79
C ALA A 59 10.55 4.06 -3.06
N SER A 60 10.45 4.35 -1.77
CA SER A 60 11.57 4.46 -0.85
C SER A 60 12.15 3.06 -0.55
N SER A 61 13.46 2.98 -0.38
CA SER A 61 14.10 1.76 0.15
C SER A 61 13.86 1.65 1.66
N ALA A 62 13.95 0.43 2.22
CA ALA A 62 13.69 0.21 3.65
C ALA A 62 14.54 1.11 4.58
N GLY A 63 15.80 1.36 4.23
CA GLY A 63 16.70 2.19 5.02
C GLY A 63 16.37 3.68 5.02
N GLN A 64 15.46 4.13 4.17
CA GLN A 64 14.98 5.52 4.12
C GLN A 64 13.74 5.74 4.99
N ILE A 65 13.13 4.67 5.51
CA ILE A 65 11.90 4.72 6.29
C ILE A 65 12.24 4.48 7.75
N ALA A 66 12.01 5.49 8.58
CA ALA A 66 12.16 5.38 10.03
C ALA A 66 10.94 4.67 10.63
N VAL A 67 11.17 3.76 11.57
CA VAL A 67 10.13 3.07 12.34
C VAL A 67 10.44 3.09 13.83
N SER A 68 9.40 3.13 14.65
CA SER A 68 9.47 3.00 16.11
C SER A 68 9.42 1.54 16.58
N GLU A 69 9.62 1.30 17.89
CA GLU A 69 9.62 -0.05 18.48
C GLU A 69 8.30 -0.82 18.26
N ASN A 70 7.17 -0.11 18.20
CA ASN A 70 5.85 -0.68 17.94
C ASN A 70 5.47 -0.65 16.45
N GLN A 71 6.44 -0.53 15.55
CA GLN A 71 6.22 -0.51 14.11
C GLN A 71 7.05 -1.57 13.40
N LYS A 72 6.49 -2.14 12.32
CA LYS A 72 7.22 -3.03 11.40
C LYS A 72 7.01 -2.61 9.97
N LEU A 73 8.03 -2.80 9.14
CA LEU A 73 7.96 -2.60 7.70
C LEU A 73 7.60 -3.89 6.98
N PHE A 74 6.63 -3.82 6.08
CA PHE A 74 6.29 -4.89 5.17
C PHE A 74 6.31 -4.39 3.74
N LEU A 75 6.95 -5.15 2.84
CA LEU A 75 6.92 -4.83 1.42
C LEU A 75 5.63 -5.39 0.81
N ILE A 76 4.73 -4.50 0.39
CA ILE A 76 3.44 -4.86 -0.21
C ILE A 76 3.52 -4.63 -1.71
N THR A 77 2.96 -5.55 -2.50
CA THR A 77 3.01 -5.49 -3.96
C THR A 77 1.61 -5.44 -4.54
N ALA A 78 1.30 -4.40 -5.29
CA ALA A 78 0.07 -4.31 -6.08
C ALA A 78 0.29 -4.82 -7.50
N GLN A 79 -0.68 -5.60 -8.00
CA GLN A 79 -0.71 -6.07 -9.39
C GLN A 79 -1.70 -5.25 -10.21
N LEU A 80 -1.18 -4.38 -11.07
CA LEU A 80 -1.96 -3.40 -11.83
C LEU A 80 -1.79 -3.62 -13.32
N GLU A 81 -2.78 -3.26 -14.13
CA GLU A 81 -2.69 -3.22 -15.59
C GLU A 81 -2.58 -1.78 -16.07
N GLU A 82 -1.70 -1.53 -17.03
CA GLU A 82 -1.67 -0.24 -17.72
C GLU A 82 -2.69 -0.26 -18.86
N ARG A 83 -3.61 0.72 -18.88
CA ARG A 83 -4.56 0.96 -19.96
C ARG A 83 -4.60 2.45 -20.27
N ASN A 84 -4.33 2.84 -21.51
CA ASN A 84 -4.33 4.23 -21.94
C ASN A 84 -3.47 5.15 -21.05
N GLY A 85 -2.29 4.69 -20.62
CA GLY A 85 -1.37 5.46 -19.77
C GLY A 85 -1.81 5.60 -18.30
N LYS A 86 -2.80 4.84 -17.84
CA LYS A 86 -3.27 4.81 -16.45
C LYS A 86 -3.22 3.39 -15.88
N LEU A 87 -3.07 3.29 -14.57
CA LEU A 87 -3.04 2.02 -13.84
C LEU A 87 -4.43 1.58 -13.43
N PHE A 88 -4.70 0.28 -13.47
CA PHE A 88 -5.97 -0.30 -13.05
C PHE A 88 -5.77 -1.58 -12.27
N GLY A 89 -6.32 -1.60 -11.06
CA GLY A 89 -6.43 -2.80 -10.24
C GLY A 89 -7.43 -3.80 -10.82
N LYS A 90 -7.13 -5.09 -10.72
CA LYS A 90 -8.01 -6.19 -11.10
C LYS A 90 -9.14 -6.41 -10.11
N ASN A 91 -8.90 -6.08 -8.84
CA ASN A 91 -9.86 -6.31 -7.75
C ASN A 91 -10.68 -5.07 -7.42
N VAL A 92 -10.43 -3.94 -8.10
CA VAL A 92 -11.17 -2.69 -7.91
C VAL A 92 -12.42 -2.71 -8.77
N VAL A 93 -13.58 -2.53 -8.13
CA VAL A 93 -14.88 -2.44 -8.80
C VAL A 93 -15.27 -0.96 -8.91
N GLU A 94 -15.39 -0.48 -10.14
CA GLU A 94 -15.95 0.85 -10.45
C GLU A 94 -17.49 0.75 -10.43
N LEU A 95 -18.16 1.68 -9.72
CA LEU A 95 -19.63 1.74 -9.60
C LEU A 95 -20.27 2.63 -10.66
#